data_AF-A0AAX4JBE1-F1
#
_entry.id   AF-A0AAX4JBE1-F1
#
_cell.length_a   1.000
_cell.length_b   1.000
_cell.length_c   1.000
_cell.angle_alpha   90.00
_cell.angle_beta   90.00
_cell.angle_gamma   90.00
#
_symmetry.space_group_name_H-M   'P 1'
#
loop_
_entity.id
_entity.type
_entity.pdbx_description
1 polymer ?
#
loop_
_entity_poly.entity_id
_entity_poly.type
_entity_poly.pdbx_seq_one_letter_code
_entity_poly.pdbx_strand_id
1 'polypeptide(L)'
;MILLLTIILSITLISFSILRRSTVKGSSSSSVHMVTYYDSLFLNNKQKSFDLLLLWYRDLKSRLLTIEKEKEVVDPLYSKRLVSEEMYNRINEDIKNMNTERMIIEQEAQAYNRNIFKECKVRPVENKNYKIIEDIHFNKKREALESNLRERLLIK
;
A
#
# COMPACT_ATOMS: atom_id res chain seq x y z
N MET A 1 -34.83 -26.11 -33.00
CA MET A 1 -34.84 -24.72 -32.49
C MET A 1 -34.19 -24.61 -31.12
N ILE A 2 -34.60 -25.39 -30.11
CA ILE A 2 -33.99 -25.39 -28.75
C ILE A 2 -32.49 -25.72 -28.77
N LEU A 3 -32.07 -26.72 -29.55
CA LEU A 3 -30.64 -27.08 -29.69
C LEU A 3 -29.76 -25.98 -30.29
N LEU A 4 -30.31 -25.15 -31.20
CA LEU A 4 -29.57 -24.03 -31.77
C LEU A 4 -29.43 -22.89 -30.74
N LEU A 5 -30.48 -22.69 -29.94
CA LEU A 5 -30.49 -21.71 -28.84
C LEU A 5 -29.45 -22.05 -27.76
N THR A 6 -29.29 -23.31 -27.38
CA THR A 6 -28.29 -23.73 -26.39
C THR A 6 -26.86 -23.56 -26.89
N ILE A 7 -26.61 -23.79 -28.18
CA ILE A 7 -25.29 -23.57 -28.81
C ILE A 7 -24.96 -22.08 -28.86
N ILE A 8 -25.92 -21.22 -29.19
CA ILE A 8 -25.69 -19.76 -29.19
C ILE A 8 -25.41 -19.26 -27.76
N LEU A 9 -26.15 -19.75 -26.76
CA LEU A 9 -25.95 -19.42 -25.36
C LEU A 9 -24.58 -19.88 -24.82
N SER A 10 -24.09 -21.04 -25.23
CA SER A 10 -22.78 -21.52 -24.80
C SER A 10 -21.66 -20.66 -25.39
N ILE A 11 -21.75 -20.31 -26.68
CA ILE A 11 -20.76 -19.45 -27.35
C ILE A 11 -20.74 -18.05 -26.74
N THR A 12 -21.89 -17.46 -26.41
CA THR A 12 -21.96 -16.13 -25.78
C THR A 12 -21.39 -16.15 -24.36
N LEU A 13 -21.69 -17.19 -23.56
CA LEU A 13 -21.12 -17.35 -22.22
C LEU A 13 -19.60 -17.52 -22.26
N ILE A 14 -19.08 -18.34 -23.19
CA ILE A 14 -17.64 -18.56 -23.36
C ILE A 14 -16.96 -17.26 -23.78
N SER A 15 -17.51 -16.55 -24.76
CA SER A 15 -16.96 -15.28 -25.26
C SER A 15 -16.94 -14.21 -24.18
N PHE A 16 -18.02 -14.10 -23.40
CA PHE A 16 -18.12 -13.17 -22.28
C PHE A 16 -17.10 -13.50 -21.17
N SER A 17 -16.91 -14.78 -20.86
CA SER A 17 -15.94 -15.24 -19.87
C SER A 17 -14.50 -14.93 -20.28
N ILE A 18 -14.18 -15.09 -21.58
CA ILE A 18 -12.86 -14.77 -22.13
C ILE A 18 -12.60 -13.25 -22.11
N LEU A 19 -13.56 -12.44 -22.54
CA LEU A 19 -13.44 -10.97 -22.49
C LEU A 19 -13.25 -10.46 -21.06
N ARG A 20 -14.00 -11.01 -20.10
CA ARG A 20 -13.86 -10.62 -18.69
C ARG A 20 -12.50 -11.02 -18.11
N ARG A 21 -11.91 -12.12 -18.57
CA ARG A 21 -10.61 -12.59 -18.07
C ARG A 21 -9.43 -11.82 -18.68
N SER A 22 -9.58 -11.27 -19.89
CA SER A 22 -8.51 -10.49 -20.54
C SER A 22 -8.35 -9.08 -19.98
N THR A 23 -9.44 -8.47 -19.48
CA THR A 23 -9.42 -7.11 -18.91
C THR A 23 -8.85 -7.04 -17.48
N VAL A 24 -8.86 -8.14 -16.72
CA VAL A 24 -8.44 -8.20 -15.30
C VAL A 24 -6.94 -8.50 -15.14
N LYS A 25 -6.12 -8.32 -16.17
CA LYS A 25 -4.65 -8.41 -16.04
C LYS A 25 -4.07 -7.14 -15.41
N GLY A 26 -4.49 -6.83 -14.18
CA GLY A 26 -3.82 -5.88 -13.31
C GLY A 26 -2.61 -6.55 -12.67
N SER A 27 -1.45 -5.88 -12.64
CA SER A 27 -0.26 -6.36 -11.95
C SER A 27 -0.56 -6.44 -10.46
N SER A 28 -0.78 -7.66 -9.94
CA SER A 28 -0.71 -7.87 -8.51
C SER A 28 0.71 -7.52 -8.07
N SER A 29 0.83 -6.42 -7.33
CA SER A 29 2.07 -6.07 -6.65
C SER A 29 2.29 -7.08 -5.52
N SER A 30 2.83 -8.24 -5.91
CA SER A 30 3.30 -9.25 -4.97
C SER A 30 4.35 -8.59 -4.07
N SER A 31 4.12 -8.60 -2.76
CA SER A 31 5.03 -7.94 -1.83
C SER A 31 6.37 -8.70 -1.82
N VAL A 32 7.47 -7.97 -1.95
CA VAL A 32 8.84 -8.54 -1.90
C VAL A 32 9.05 -9.35 -0.62
N HIS A 33 8.40 -8.91 0.47
CA HIS A 33 8.44 -9.58 1.76
C HIS A 33 7.72 -10.94 1.79
N MET A 34 6.64 -11.12 1.02
CA MET A 34 5.95 -12.41 0.88
C MET A 34 6.90 -13.46 0.29
N VAL A 35 7.60 -13.13 -0.78
CA VAL A 35 8.57 -14.05 -1.43
C VAL A 35 9.66 -14.46 -0.44
N THR A 36 10.25 -13.48 0.25
CA THR A 36 11.29 -13.77 1.25
C THR A 36 10.79 -14.60 2.44
N TYR A 37 9.53 -14.46 2.83
CA TYR A 37 8.92 -15.29 3.87
C TYR A 37 8.84 -16.74 3.43
N TYR A 38 8.28 -17.02 2.25
CA TYR A 38 8.15 -18.38 1.74
C TYR A 38 9.51 -19.05 1.49
N ASP A 39 10.49 -18.30 0.98
CA ASP A 39 11.87 -18.79 0.83
C ASP A 39 12.48 -19.20 2.18
N SER A 40 12.16 -18.46 3.25
CA SER A 40 12.69 -18.75 4.58
C SER A 40 12.12 -20.03 5.20
N LEU A 41 10.94 -20.49 4.77
CA LEU A 41 10.33 -21.72 5.28
C LEU A 41 11.17 -22.95 4.94
N PHE A 42 11.87 -22.94 3.80
CA PHE A 42 12.77 -24.02 3.40
C PHE A 42 14.05 -24.12 4.25
N LEU A 43 14.41 -23.05 4.98
CA LEU A 43 15.62 -22.98 5.81
C LEU A 43 15.39 -23.45 7.27
N ASN A 44 14.18 -23.89 7.62
CA ASN A 44 13.79 -24.45 8.94
C ASN A 44 14.06 -23.56 10.17
N ASN A 45 14.31 -22.25 10.00
CA ASN A 45 14.49 -21.32 11.11
C ASN A 45 13.18 -20.60 11.45
N LYS A 46 12.39 -21.19 12.36
CA LYS A 46 11.07 -20.67 12.76
C LYS A 46 11.09 -19.22 13.26
N GLN A 47 12.12 -18.80 14.00
CA GLN A 47 12.19 -17.42 14.51
C GLN A 47 12.45 -16.43 13.36
N LYS A 48 13.36 -16.77 12.45
CA LYS A 48 13.65 -15.93 11.28
C LYS A 48 12.45 -15.83 10.34
N SER A 49 11.72 -16.93 10.12
CA SER A 49 10.49 -16.92 9.33
C SER A 49 9.41 -16.05 9.96
N PHE A 50 9.27 -16.11 11.29
CA PHE A 50 8.34 -15.23 12.00
C PHE A 50 8.73 -13.74 11.89
N ASP A 51 10.02 -13.39 12.00
CA ASP A 51 10.48 -12.01 11.84
C ASP A 51 10.20 -11.48 10.41
N LEU A 52 10.32 -12.34 9.39
CA LEU A 52 9.96 -12.00 8.01
C LEU A 52 8.45 -11.85 7.82
N LEU A 53 7.63 -12.66 8.50
CA LEU A 53 6.18 -12.51 8.54
C LEU A 53 5.76 -11.18 9.17
N LEU A 54 6.45 -10.73 10.22
CA LEU A 54 6.24 -9.40 10.82
C LEU A 54 6.60 -8.27 9.85
N LEU A 55 7.68 -8.41 9.08
CA LEU A 55 8.06 -7.43 8.06
C LEU A 55 7.02 -7.37 6.94
N TRP A 56 6.53 -8.52 6.50
CA TRP A 56 5.44 -8.61 5.53
C TRP A 56 4.18 -7.91 6.03
N TYR A 57 3.76 -8.17 7.27
CA TYR A 57 2.61 -7.49 7.86
C TYR A 57 2.81 -5.98 8.00
N ARG A 58 4.02 -5.52 8.35
CA ARG A 58 4.33 -4.09 8.44
C ARG A 58 4.20 -3.41 7.08
N ASP A 59 4.75 -4.02 6.03
CA ASP A 59 4.65 -3.50 4.66
C ASP A 59 3.19 -3.42 4.21
N LEU A 60 2.42 -4.49 4.41
CA LEU A 60 0.99 -4.52 4.12
C LEU A 60 0.26 -3.37 4.83
N LYS A 61 0.54 -3.15 6.12
CA LYS A 61 -0.09 -2.08 6.89
C LYS A 61 0.28 -0.69 6.39
N SER A 62 1.52 -0.46 5.95
CA SER A 62 1.89 0.81 5.32
C SER A 62 1.19 1.02 3.97
N ARG A 63 1.09 -0.03 3.15
CA ARG A 63 0.40 0.04 1.85
C ARG A 63 -1.09 0.30 2.02
N LEU A 64 -1.72 -0.34 3.01
CA LEU A 64 -3.14 -0.14 3.34
C LEU A 64 -3.41 1.32 3.74
N LEU A 65 -2.56 1.91 4.58
CA LEU A 65 -2.67 3.34 4.95
C LEU A 65 -2.51 4.28 3.75
N THR A 66 -1.64 3.94 2.79
CA THR A 66 -1.48 4.75 1.57
C THR A 66 -2.73 4.66 0.70
N ILE A 67 -3.27 3.46 0.49
CA ILE A 67 -4.47 3.26 -0.33
C ILE A 67 -5.71 3.85 0.32
N GLU A 68 -5.84 3.81 1.65
CA GLU A 68 -6.94 4.47 2.36
C GLU A 68 -6.94 5.99 2.11
N LYS A 69 -5.76 6.62 2.15
CA LYS A 69 -5.62 8.04 1.81
C LYS A 69 -5.95 8.33 0.35
N GLU A 70 -5.51 7.48 -0.57
CA GLU A 70 -5.85 7.62 -1.99
C GLU A 70 -7.36 7.48 -2.20
N LYS A 71 -8.00 6.53 -1.52
CA LYS A 71 -9.45 6.33 -1.58
C LYS A 71 -10.22 7.53 -1.06
N GLU A 72 -9.81 8.12 0.06
CA GLU A 72 -10.43 9.34 0.60
C GLU A 72 -10.46 10.50 -0.42
N VAL A 73 -9.45 10.55 -1.31
CA VAL A 73 -9.39 11.54 -2.39
C VAL A 73 -10.21 11.09 -3.60
N VAL A 74 -10.15 9.82 -3.97
CA VAL A 74 -10.77 9.30 -5.20
C VAL A 74 -12.28 9.13 -5.09
N ASP A 75 -12.81 8.69 -3.94
CA ASP A 75 -14.26 8.52 -3.71
C ASP A 75 -15.08 9.79 -4.04
N PRO A 76 -14.76 10.99 -3.50
CA PRO A 76 -15.52 12.20 -3.83
C PRO A 76 -15.31 12.62 -5.29
N LEU A 77 -14.15 12.38 -5.89
CA LEU A 77 -13.89 12.72 -7.29
C LEU A 77 -14.66 11.78 -8.25
N TYR A 78 -14.79 10.51 -7.91
CA TYR A 78 -15.59 9.55 -8.66
C TYR A 78 -17.07 9.90 -8.62
N SER A 79 -17.60 10.31 -7.46
CA SER A 79 -19.00 10.78 -7.34
C SER A 79 -19.31 11.98 -8.25
N LYS A 80 -18.29 12.81 -8.54
CA LYS A 80 -18.37 13.96 -9.45
C LYS A 80 -18.04 13.61 -10.91
N ARG A 81 -17.82 12.33 -11.22
CA ARG A 81 -17.38 11.81 -12.54
C ARG A 81 -16.08 12.44 -13.04
N LEU A 82 -15.19 12.84 -12.13
CA LEU A 82 -13.89 13.46 -12.43
C LEU A 82 -12.76 12.43 -12.54
N VAL A 83 -13.01 11.17 -12.20
CA VAL A 83 -12.04 10.06 -12.24
C VAL A 83 -12.64 8.91 -13.06
N SER A 84 -11.79 8.21 -13.80
CA SER A 84 -12.20 7.05 -14.59
C SER A 84 -12.69 5.90 -13.71
N GLU A 85 -13.66 5.16 -14.22
CA GLU A 85 -14.19 3.96 -13.56
C GLU A 85 -13.10 2.90 -13.37
N GLU A 86 -12.17 2.79 -14.31
CA GLU A 86 -11.01 1.89 -14.21
C GLU A 86 -10.13 2.20 -13.00
N MET A 87 -9.88 3.48 -12.69
CA MET A 87 -9.07 3.88 -11.54
C MET A 87 -9.78 3.54 -10.23
N TYR A 88 -11.09 3.81 -10.15
CA TYR A 88 -11.91 3.47 -8.98
C TYR A 88 -11.98 1.95 -8.76
N ASN A 89 -12.18 1.18 -9.83
CA ASN A 89 -12.21 -0.28 -9.77
C ASN A 89 -10.84 -0.84 -9.35
N ARG A 90 -9.73 -0.28 -9.85
CA ARG A 90 -8.38 -0.67 -9.45
C ARG A 90 -8.16 -0.49 -7.95
N ILE A 91 -8.51 0.66 -7.39
CA ILE A 91 -8.36 0.92 -5.94
C ILE A 91 -9.18 -0.10 -5.12
N ASN A 92 -10.41 -0.38 -5.54
CA ASN A 92 -11.25 -1.36 -4.85
C ASN A 92 -10.71 -2.80 -4.96
N GLU A 93 -10.16 -3.17 -6.12
CA GLU A 93 -9.48 -4.45 -6.31
C GLU A 93 -8.23 -4.54 -5.42
N ASP A 94 -7.42 -3.48 -5.35
CA ASP A 94 -6.23 -3.44 -4.50
C ASP A 94 -6.58 -3.58 -3.01
N ILE A 95 -7.64 -2.92 -2.53
CA ILE A 95 -8.16 -3.09 -1.16
C ILE A 95 -8.58 -4.53 -0.92
N LYS A 96 -9.28 -5.15 -1.87
CA LYS A 96 -9.71 -6.55 -1.77
C LYS A 96 -8.51 -7.51 -1.72
N ASN A 97 -7.51 -7.25 -2.55
CA ASN A 97 -6.27 -8.03 -2.58
C ASN A 97 -5.52 -7.90 -1.25
N MET A 98 -5.39 -6.68 -0.71
CA MET A 98 -4.75 -6.45 0.59
C MET A 98 -5.50 -7.10 1.76
N ASN A 99 -6.84 -7.12 1.72
CA ASN A 99 -7.63 -7.84 2.73
C ASN A 99 -7.41 -9.35 2.66
N THR A 100 -7.24 -9.89 1.45
CA THR A 100 -6.89 -11.30 1.25
C THR A 100 -5.48 -11.60 1.78
N GLU A 101 -4.52 -10.73 1.47
CA GLU A 101 -3.14 -10.80 1.97
C GLU A 101 -3.09 -10.75 3.51
N ARG A 102 -3.89 -9.87 4.12
CA ARG A 102 -4.05 -9.78 5.57
C ARG A 102 -4.57 -11.09 6.17
N MET A 103 -5.61 -11.67 5.58
CA MET A 103 -6.18 -12.94 6.04
C MET A 103 -5.15 -14.07 5.98
N ILE A 104 -4.34 -14.13 4.93
CA ILE A 104 -3.26 -15.13 4.80
C ILE A 104 -2.24 -14.96 5.94
N ILE A 105 -1.76 -13.73 6.16
CA ILE A 105 -0.82 -13.45 7.24
C ILE A 105 -1.40 -13.80 8.61
N GLU A 106 -2.70 -13.54 8.84
CA GLU A 106 -3.40 -13.91 10.07
C GLU A 106 -3.42 -15.43 10.29
N GLN A 107 -3.68 -16.20 9.24
CA GLN A 107 -3.66 -17.66 9.31
C GLN A 107 -2.25 -18.20 9.55
N GLU A 108 -1.25 -17.66 8.87
CA GLU A 108 0.16 -18.01 9.09
C GLU A 108 0.60 -17.67 10.52
N ALA A 109 0.15 -16.54 11.09
CA ALA A 109 0.43 -16.14 12.47
C ALA A 109 -0.05 -17.16 13.50
N GLN A 110 -1.21 -17.79 13.25
CA GLN A 110 -1.76 -18.82 14.13
C GLN A 110 -0.82 -20.02 14.23
N ALA A 111 -0.11 -20.38 13.16
CA ALA A 111 0.87 -21.46 13.18
C ALA A 111 2.05 -21.20 14.16
N TYR A 112 2.31 -19.93 14.50
CA TYR A 112 3.34 -19.53 15.45
C TYR A 112 2.81 -19.27 16.87
N ASN A 113 1.49 -19.40 17.12
CA ASN A 113 0.84 -19.06 18.39
C ASN A 113 1.18 -17.64 18.92
N ARG A 114 1.48 -16.70 18.01
CA ARG A 114 1.85 -15.32 18.34
C ARG A 114 0.87 -14.32 17.74
N ASN A 115 0.64 -13.22 18.45
CA ASN A 115 -0.29 -12.19 18.01
C ASN A 115 0.44 -11.09 17.23
N ILE A 116 0.51 -11.24 15.92
CA ILE A 116 1.19 -10.31 15.01
C ILE A 116 0.64 -8.88 15.12
N PHE A 117 -0.65 -8.70 15.41
CA PHE A 117 -1.25 -7.36 15.59
C PHE A 117 -0.65 -6.59 16.78
N LYS A 118 -0.27 -7.31 17.84
CA LYS A 118 0.33 -6.70 19.04
C LYS A 118 1.84 -6.46 18.86
N GLU A 119 2.51 -7.35 18.12
CA GLU A 119 3.96 -7.30 17.95
C GLU A 119 4.39 -6.35 16.82
N CYS A 120 3.56 -6.17 15.78
CA CYS A 120 3.81 -5.19 14.73
C CYS A 120 3.46 -3.77 15.19
N LYS A 121 4.41 -3.16 15.90
CA LYS A 121 4.47 -1.70 16.03
C LYS A 121 4.84 -1.12 14.67
N VAL A 122 3.88 -0.48 14.00
CA VAL A 122 4.18 0.45 12.90
C VAL A 122 4.93 1.60 13.55
N ARG A 123 6.24 1.69 13.31
CA ARG A 123 6.94 2.91 13.67
C ARG A 123 6.32 4.00 12.79
N PRO A 124 5.83 5.11 13.36
CA PRO A 124 5.44 6.25 12.53
C PRO A 124 6.64 6.56 11.64
N VAL A 125 6.40 6.75 10.35
CA VAL A 125 7.41 7.25 9.42
C VAL A 125 7.72 8.66 9.92
N GLU A 126 8.69 8.78 10.84
CA GLU A 126 9.25 10.05 11.22
C GLU A 126 9.80 10.65 9.93
N ASN A 127 9.12 11.66 9.43
CA ASN A 127 9.48 12.38 8.22
C ASN A 127 10.71 13.24 8.55
N LYS A 128 11.85 12.59 8.83
CA LYS A 128 13.09 13.23 9.26
C LYS A 128 13.59 14.25 8.23
N ASN A 129 13.22 14.05 6.96
CA ASN A 129 13.56 14.96 5.87
C ASN A 129 12.85 16.32 5.97
N TYR A 130 11.63 16.38 6.53
CA TYR A 130 10.93 17.66 6.73
C TYR A 130 11.63 18.53 7.79
N LYS A 131 12.11 17.89 8.86
CA LYS A 131 12.80 18.58 9.97
C LYS A 131 14.12 19.21 9.52
N ILE A 132 14.87 18.52 8.65
CA ILE A 132 16.15 19.02 8.12
C ILE A 132 15.95 20.29 7.28
N ILE A 133 14.90 20.35 6.46
CA ILE A 133 14.64 21.50 5.56
C ILE A 133 14.16 22.72 6.37
N GLU A 134 13.31 22.51 7.38
CA GLU A 134 12.88 23.59 8.29
C GLU A 134 14.04 24.16 9.11
N ASP A 135 14.94 23.30 9.62
CA ASP A 135 16.11 23.73 10.38
C ASP A 135 17.08 24.58 9.52
N ILE A 136 17.25 24.24 8.24
CA ILE A 136 18.10 25.02 7.31
C ILE A 136 17.49 26.41 7.05
N HIS A 137 16.18 26.48 6.79
CA HIS A 137 15.49 27.76 6.56
C HIS A 137 15.46 28.64 7.80
N PHE A 138 15.24 28.03 8.97
CA PHE A 138 15.26 28.73 10.25
C PHE A 138 16.65 29.32 10.55
N ASN A 139 17.71 28.54 10.36
CA ASN A 139 19.08 28.99 10.58
C ASN A 139 19.49 30.13 9.64
N LYS A 140 19.14 30.05 8.34
CA LYS A 140 19.39 31.16 7.40
C LYS A 140 18.65 32.43 7.78
N LYS A 141 17.40 32.33 8.23
CA LYS A 141 16.61 33.49 8.66
C LYS A 141 17.21 34.14 9.91
N ARG A 142 17.67 33.31 10.87
CA ARG A 142 18.37 33.76 12.07
C ARG A 142 19.67 34.50 11.73
N GLU A 143 20.49 33.93 10.86
CA GLU A 143 21.78 34.52 10.46
C GLU A 143 21.61 35.88 9.76
N ALA A 144 20.61 36.01 8.88
CA ALA A 144 20.28 37.29 8.25
C ALA A 144 19.75 38.34 9.26
N LEU A 145 18.99 37.91 10.28
CA LEU A 145 18.54 38.80 11.35
C LEU A 145 19.71 39.26 12.22
N GLU A 146 20.64 38.37 12.55
CA GLU A 146 21.84 38.69 13.32
C GLU A 146 22.78 39.63 12.54
N SER A 147 22.95 39.45 11.22
CA SER A 147 23.77 40.36 10.41
C SER A 147 23.17 41.77 10.37
N ASN A 148 21.86 41.89 10.13
CA ASN A 148 21.15 43.16 10.13
C ASN A 148 21.22 43.86 11.50
N LEU A 149 21.18 43.09 12.59
CA LEU A 149 21.26 43.62 13.94
C LEU A 149 22.68 44.11 14.25
N ARG A 150 23.73 43.40 13.79
CA ARG A 150 25.12 43.85 13.89
C ARG A 150 25.38 45.11 13.07
N GLU A 151 24.88 45.19 11.84
CA GLU A 151 25.00 46.40 11.02
C GLU A 151 24.36 47.61 11.70
N ARG A 152 23.17 47.45 12.29
CA ARG A 152 22.50 48.52 13.05
C ARG A 152 23.25 48.93 14.32
N LEU A 153 23.94 47.99 14.97
CA LEU A 153 24.73 48.28 16.18
C LEU A 153 26.10 48.90 15.87
N LEU A 154 26.67 48.64 14.69
CA LEU A 154 27.94 49.21 14.23
C LEU A 154 27.80 50.62 13.63
N ILE A 155 26.58 51.06 13.28
CA ILE A 155 26.28 52.42 12.79
C ILE A 155 25.97 53.37 13.97
N LYS A 156 26.72 53.28 15.07
CA LYS A 156 26.61 54.18 16.22
C LYS A 156 27.98 54.70 16.63
#